data_AF-A0A925A4S8-F1
#
_entry.id   AF-A0A925A4S8-F1
#
_cell.length_a   1.000
_cell.length_b   1.000
_cell.length_c   1.000
_cell.angle_alpha   90.00
_cell.angle_beta   90.00
_cell.angle_gamma   90.00
#
_symmetry.space_group_name_H-M   'P 1'
#
loop_
_entity.id
_entity.type
_entity.pdbx_description
1 polymer ?
#
loop_
_entity_poly.entity_id
_entity_poly.type
_entity_poly.pdbx_seq_one_letter_code
_entity_poly.pdbx_strand_id
1 'polypeptide(L)'
;MSGTIAVPLAPTTALDPVTFEVLKNAFATSVDLMSEQILRTCYSFVIYSRDFSSALCDAAGNTVMQGSGDIAVHVGTLHFQCKAVLEEFGTDINPGDVFAINDPYRGGTHFNDVSFIRPIFSGGEVIAFAQNKGHWADIGGNVPG
;
A
#
# COMPACT_ATOMS: atom_id res chain seq x y z
N MET A 1 -25.72 -43.08 -7.88
CA MET A 1 -24.42 -42.76 -8.50
C MET A 1 -24.42 -41.28 -8.82
N SER A 2 -23.62 -40.52 -8.07
CA SER A 2 -23.56 -39.06 -8.15
C SER A 2 -22.90 -38.64 -9.47
N GLY A 3 -23.64 -37.93 -10.32
CA GLY A 3 -23.14 -37.42 -11.59
C GLY A 3 -22.30 -36.17 -11.35
N THR A 4 -20.99 -36.32 -11.45
CA THR A 4 -20.05 -35.19 -11.45
C THR A 4 -20.21 -34.44 -12.77
N ILE A 5 -20.74 -33.22 -12.71
CA ILE A 5 -20.73 -32.31 -13.87
C ILE A 5 -19.28 -31.85 -14.04
N ALA A 6 -18.61 -32.39 -15.06
CA ALA A 6 -17.32 -31.87 -15.51
C ALA A 6 -17.58 -30.53 -16.20
N VAL A 7 -17.20 -29.42 -15.56
CA VAL A 7 -17.14 -28.11 -16.21
C VAL A 7 -15.91 -28.11 -17.12
N PRO A 8 -16.03 -27.89 -18.43
CA PRO A 8 -14.88 -27.85 -19.31
C PRO A 8 -14.10 -26.56 -19.05
N LEU A 9 -12.84 -26.69 -18.65
CA LEU A 9 -11.90 -25.59 -18.57
C LEU A 9 -11.47 -25.20 -19.99
N ALA A 10 -12.18 -24.23 -20.57
CA ALA A 10 -11.66 -23.50 -21.71
C ALA A 10 -10.38 -22.74 -21.28
N PRO A 11 -9.36 -22.63 -22.14
CA PRO A 11 -8.16 -21.88 -21.79
C PRO A 11 -8.51 -20.38 -21.77
N THR A 12 -8.63 -19.79 -20.58
CA THR A 12 -8.96 -18.37 -20.42
C THR A 12 -7.75 -17.61 -19.89
N THR A 13 -7.18 -16.75 -20.73
CA THR A 13 -6.34 -15.61 -20.35
C THR A 13 -7.10 -14.54 -19.54
N ALA A 14 -8.31 -14.83 -19.05
CA ALA A 14 -9.14 -13.97 -18.22
C ALA A 14 -9.24 -14.58 -16.82
N LEU A 15 -8.94 -13.76 -15.80
CA LEU A 15 -9.07 -14.14 -14.40
C LEU A 15 -10.54 -14.51 -14.10
N ASP A 16 -10.75 -15.68 -13.51
CA ASP A 16 -12.08 -16.14 -13.11
C ASP A 16 -12.75 -15.10 -12.18
N PRO A 17 -14.01 -14.69 -12.44
CA PRO A 17 -14.70 -13.68 -11.64
C PRO A 17 -14.80 -14.01 -10.15
N VAL A 18 -14.92 -15.30 -9.79
CA VAL A 18 -14.97 -15.72 -8.39
C VAL A 18 -13.62 -15.47 -7.72
N THR A 19 -12.54 -15.90 -8.35
CA THR A 19 -11.16 -15.65 -7.90
C THR A 19 -10.86 -14.16 -7.81
N PHE A 20 -11.29 -13.36 -8.79
CA PHE A 20 -11.14 -11.90 -8.74
C PHE A 20 -11.80 -11.29 -7.51
N GLU A 21 -13.07 -11.61 -7.24
CA GLU A 21 -13.75 -11.06 -6.07
C GLU A 21 -13.15 -11.55 -4.75
N VAL A 22 -12.71 -12.82 -4.66
CA VAL A 22 -11.98 -13.32 -3.48
C VAL A 22 -10.70 -12.52 -3.25
N LEU A 23 -9.88 -12.32 -4.29
CA LEU A 23 -8.63 -11.56 -4.18
C LEU A 23 -8.87 -10.09 -3.83
N LYS A 24 -9.82 -9.44 -4.51
CA LYS A 24 -10.18 -8.04 -4.25
C LYS A 24 -10.61 -7.82 -2.80
N ASN A 25 -11.47 -8.68 -2.27
CA ASN A 25 -11.91 -8.59 -0.86
C ASN A 25 -10.77 -8.90 0.12
N ALA A 26 -9.89 -9.85 -0.23
CA ALA A 26 -8.70 -10.14 0.57
C ALA A 26 -7.73 -8.94 0.62
N PHE A 27 -7.52 -8.25 -0.51
CA PHE A 27 -6.69 -7.04 -0.56
C PHE A 27 -7.30 -5.90 0.23
N ALA A 28 -8.61 -5.64 0.08
CA ALA A 28 -9.31 -4.62 0.87
C ALA A 28 -9.16 -4.90 2.37
N THR A 29 -9.42 -6.15 2.79
CA THR A 29 -9.25 -6.58 4.19
C THR A 29 -7.82 -6.41 4.68
N SER A 30 -6.82 -6.75 3.84
CA SER A 30 -5.41 -6.63 4.20
C SER A 30 -5.03 -5.17 4.47
N VAL A 31 -5.45 -4.26 3.61
CA VAL A 31 -5.18 -2.83 3.78
C VAL A 31 -5.93 -2.24 4.98
N ASP A 32 -7.18 -2.63 5.20
CA ASP A 32 -7.94 -2.20 6.36
C ASP A 32 -7.32 -2.70 7.68
N LEU A 33 -6.80 -3.93 7.70
CA LEU A 33 -6.05 -4.46 8.85
C LEU A 33 -4.72 -3.72 9.05
N MET A 34 -3.99 -3.35 8.00
CA MET A 34 -2.81 -2.48 8.12
C MET A 34 -3.18 -1.16 8.80
N SER A 35 -4.27 -0.53 8.35
CA SER A 35 -4.78 0.71 8.92
C SER A 35 -5.25 0.55 10.37
N GLU A 36 -5.89 -0.57 10.72
CA GLU A 36 -6.29 -0.85 12.11
C GLU A 36 -5.08 -1.02 13.03
N GLN A 37 -4.01 -1.69 12.57
CA GLN A 37 -2.80 -1.85 13.39
C GLN A 37 -2.13 -0.50 13.67
N ILE A 38 -2.07 0.41 12.69
CA ILE A 38 -1.59 1.78 12.90
C ILE A 38 -2.41 2.46 14.00
N LEU A 39 -3.75 2.43 13.88
CA LEU A 39 -4.64 3.09 14.82
C LEU A 39 -4.52 2.52 16.25
N ARG A 40 -4.34 1.20 16.41
CA ARG A 40 -4.21 0.56 17.72
C ARG A 40 -2.84 0.77 18.38
N THR A 41 -1.82 1.10 17.60
CA THR A 41 -0.43 1.22 18.10
C THR A 41 0.08 2.65 18.11
N CYS A 42 -0.65 3.60 17.51
CA CYS A 42 -0.23 4.99 17.48
C CYS A 42 -0.37 5.66 18.86
N TYR A 43 0.61 6.51 19.18
CA TYR A 43 0.52 7.47 20.29
C TYR A 43 0.15 8.89 19.82
N SER A 44 0.32 9.19 18.53
CA SER A 44 0.03 10.50 17.96
C SER A 44 -1.47 10.77 17.90
N PHE A 45 -1.92 11.91 18.43
CA PHE A 45 -3.30 12.35 18.32
C PHE A 45 -3.73 12.59 16.86
N VAL A 46 -2.81 13.04 16.02
CA VAL A 46 -3.06 13.30 14.59
C VAL A 46 -3.34 11.97 13.86
N ILE A 47 -2.52 10.95 14.11
CA ILE A 47 -2.75 9.60 13.57
C ILE A 47 -4.02 8.98 14.17
N TYR A 48 -4.28 9.16 15.47
CA TYR A 48 -5.51 8.69 16.10
C TYR A 48 -6.77 9.33 15.50
N SER A 49 -6.66 10.58 15.04
CA SER A 49 -7.70 11.30 14.31
C SER A 49 -7.82 10.87 12.84
N ARG A 50 -7.10 9.82 12.42
CA ARG A 50 -7.10 9.20 11.10
C ARG A 50 -6.42 10.00 9.98
N ASP A 51 -5.45 10.84 10.31
CA ASP A 51 -4.59 11.47 9.31
C ASP A 51 -3.44 10.52 8.89
N PHE A 52 -3.84 9.40 8.28
CA PHE A 52 -2.97 8.37 7.74
C PHE A 52 -3.70 7.57 6.67
N SER A 53 -2.97 6.81 5.88
CA SER A 53 -3.53 5.95 4.83
C SER A 53 -2.65 4.74 4.57
N SER A 54 -3.23 3.68 4.04
CA SER A 54 -2.52 2.44 3.73
C SER A 54 -2.85 2.00 2.32
N ALA A 55 -1.90 1.39 1.63
CA ALA A 55 -2.13 0.86 0.28
C ALA A 55 -1.30 -0.39 -0.01
N LEU A 56 -1.81 -1.16 -0.97
CA LEU A 56 -1.04 -2.15 -1.71
C LEU A 56 -0.82 -1.62 -3.12
N CYS A 57 0.43 -1.70 -3.59
CA CYS A 57 0.81 -1.36 -4.95
C CYS A 57 1.32 -2.60 -5.70
N ASP A 58 1.16 -2.62 -7.02
CA ASP A 58 1.76 -3.63 -7.89
C ASP A 58 3.29 -3.47 -7.98
N ALA A 59 3.97 -4.40 -8.66
CA ALA A 59 5.42 -4.35 -8.84
C ALA A 59 5.94 -3.09 -9.59
N ALA A 60 5.06 -2.37 -10.30
CA ALA A 60 5.37 -1.11 -10.97
C ALA A 60 5.00 0.12 -10.12
N GLY A 61 4.58 -0.09 -8.86
CA GLY A 61 4.21 0.97 -7.92
C GLY A 61 2.86 1.61 -8.19
N ASN A 62 1.98 1.02 -9.01
CA ASN A 62 0.60 1.51 -9.16
C ASN A 62 -0.26 1.02 -7.99
N THR A 63 -1.09 1.90 -7.42
CA THR A 63 -2.03 1.52 -6.37
C THR A 63 -3.03 0.49 -6.89
N VAL A 64 -3.09 -0.67 -6.23
CA VAL A 64 -4.05 -1.75 -6.48
C VAL A 64 -5.22 -1.68 -5.50
N MET A 65 -4.94 -1.34 -4.25
CA MET A 65 -5.93 -1.21 -3.19
C MET A 65 -5.48 -0.17 -2.17
N GLN A 66 -6.44 0.52 -1.56
CA GLN A 66 -6.24 1.54 -0.53
C GLN A 66 -7.23 1.32 0.63
N GLY A 67 -6.98 1.92 1.78
CA GLY A 67 -7.83 1.74 2.95
C GLY A 67 -9.20 2.37 2.79
N SER A 68 -10.22 1.72 3.35
CA SER A 68 -11.61 2.16 3.26
C SER A 68 -11.89 3.49 3.97
N GLY A 69 -11.09 3.82 4.98
CA GLY A 69 -11.18 5.05 5.76
C GLY A 69 -10.00 6.00 5.56
N ASP A 70 -9.35 5.92 4.40
CA ASP A 70 -8.21 6.75 4.02
C ASP A 70 -8.67 8.14 3.54
N ILE A 71 -7.80 9.14 3.71
CA ILE A 71 -8.12 10.51 3.31
C ILE A 71 -7.90 10.71 1.81
N ALA A 72 -8.80 11.47 1.17
CA ALA A 72 -8.82 11.63 -0.29
C ALA A 72 -7.50 12.18 -0.86
N VAL A 73 -6.80 13.03 -0.09
CA VAL A 73 -5.52 13.60 -0.52
C VAL A 73 -4.40 12.55 -0.61
N HIS A 74 -4.42 11.51 0.23
CA HIS A 74 -3.46 10.41 0.19
C HIS A 74 -3.76 9.46 -0.97
N VAL A 75 -5.03 9.11 -1.17
CA VAL A 75 -5.49 8.22 -2.25
C VAL A 75 -4.93 8.62 -3.62
N GLY A 76 -4.91 9.91 -3.93
CA GLY A 76 -4.38 10.42 -5.20
C GLY A 76 -2.85 10.41 -5.30
N THR A 77 -2.12 10.20 -4.20
CA THR A 77 -0.67 10.46 -4.14
C THR A 77 0.19 9.25 -3.74
N LEU A 78 -0.38 8.23 -3.08
CA LEU A 78 0.37 7.07 -2.57
C LEU A 78 1.25 6.39 -3.63
N HIS A 79 0.72 6.16 -4.84
CA HIS A 79 1.45 5.52 -5.92
C HIS A 79 2.70 6.30 -6.37
N PHE A 80 2.68 7.64 -6.30
CA PHE A 80 3.86 8.44 -6.68
C PHE A 80 5.02 8.20 -5.73
N GLN A 81 4.76 8.02 -4.42
CA GLN A 81 5.81 7.72 -3.45
C GLN A 81 6.38 6.31 -3.63
N CYS A 82 5.53 5.33 -3.97
CA CYS A 82 6.00 3.98 -4.30
C CYS A 82 6.90 3.99 -5.55
N LYS A 83 6.49 4.73 -6.59
CA LYS A 83 7.29 4.91 -7.80
C LYS A 83 8.59 5.66 -7.54
N ALA A 84 8.57 6.65 -6.66
CA ALA A 84 9.78 7.37 -6.26
C ALA A 84 10.83 6.46 -5.63
N VAL A 85 10.41 5.52 -4.77
CA VAL A 85 11.31 4.49 -4.22
C VAL A 85 11.85 3.58 -5.32
N LEU A 86 11.00 3.12 -6.24
CA LEU A 86 11.43 2.31 -7.38
C LEU A 86 12.45 3.04 -8.27
N GLU A 87 12.22 4.33 -8.55
CA GLU A 87 13.12 5.18 -9.34
C GLU A 87 14.47 5.41 -8.65
N GLU A 88 14.46 5.62 -7.34
CA GLU A 88 15.67 5.93 -6.57
C GLU A 88 16.57 4.71 -6.39
N PHE A 89 15.98 3.58 -6.00
CA PHE A 89 16.74 2.38 -5.63
C PHE A 89 16.89 1.39 -6.78
N GLY A 90 15.99 1.42 -7.77
CA GLY A 90 16.05 0.55 -8.94
C GLY A 90 16.13 -0.94 -8.56
N THR A 91 17.29 -1.54 -8.83
CA THR A 91 17.58 -2.95 -8.53
C THR A 91 18.08 -3.19 -7.10
N ASP A 92 18.41 -2.15 -6.34
CA ASP A 92 18.85 -2.26 -4.94
C ASP A 92 17.66 -2.31 -3.98
N ILE A 93 16.78 -3.27 -4.21
CA ILE A 93 15.60 -3.54 -3.39
C ILE A 93 15.65 -5.01 -3.00
N ASN A 94 15.85 -5.28 -1.72
CA ASN A 94 16.14 -6.61 -1.21
C ASN A 94 15.06 -7.10 -0.22
N PRO A 95 14.90 -8.42 -0.05
CA PRO A 95 14.01 -8.98 0.95
C PRO A 95 14.35 -8.49 2.37
N GLY A 96 13.38 -7.86 3.03
CA GLY A 96 13.54 -7.34 4.39
C GLY A 96 13.69 -5.83 4.46
N ASP A 97 13.97 -5.16 3.33
CA ASP A 97 14.08 -3.71 3.27
C ASP A 97 12.77 -3.01 3.63
N VAL A 98 12.90 -1.80 4.18
CA VAL A 98 11.79 -0.87 4.40
C VAL A 98 12.31 0.52 4.06
N PHE A 99 11.63 1.19 3.14
CA PHE A 99 11.98 2.53 2.69
C PHE A 99 11.12 3.56 3.40
N ALA A 100 11.70 4.71 3.75
CA ALA A 100 10.99 5.86 4.28
C ALA A 100 11.13 7.03 3.30
N ILE A 101 10.02 7.70 2.98
CA ILE A 101 9.99 8.84 2.06
C ILE A 101 8.99 9.90 2.55
N ASN A 102 9.40 11.16 2.52
CA ASN A 102 8.56 12.31 2.85
C ASN A 102 8.75 13.49 1.87
N ASP A 103 9.31 13.23 0.69
CA ASP A 103 9.56 14.27 -0.32
C ASP A 103 8.24 14.79 -0.91
N PRO A 104 7.88 16.08 -0.68
CA PRO A 104 6.65 16.67 -1.18
C PRO A 104 6.62 16.81 -2.72
N TYR A 105 7.78 16.77 -3.38
CA TYR A 105 7.86 16.84 -4.84
C TYR A 105 7.71 15.47 -5.51
N ARG A 106 7.73 14.38 -4.72
CA ARG A 106 7.64 13.00 -5.21
C ARG A 106 6.45 12.24 -4.62
N GLY A 107 5.34 12.95 -4.38
CA GLY A 107 4.07 12.38 -3.90
C GLY A 107 3.75 12.62 -2.42
N GLY A 108 4.61 13.30 -1.66
CA GLY A 108 4.18 13.89 -0.38
C GLY A 108 3.26 15.09 -0.62
N THR A 109 2.35 15.39 0.32
CA THR A 109 1.55 16.64 0.22
C THR A 109 2.25 17.82 0.92
N HIS A 110 3.09 17.50 1.89
CA HIS A 110 4.02 18.37 2.62
C HIS A 110 5.03 17.49 3.38
N PHE A 111 6.02 18.05 4.08
CA PHE A 111 7.08 17.25 4.73
C PHE A 111 6.60 16.36 5.88
N ASN A 112 5.50 16.72 6.54
CA ASN A 112 4.92 15.98 7.65
C ASN A 112 4.32 14.62 7.20
N ASP A 113 4.13 14.43 5.90
CA ASP A 113 3.52 13.23 5.32
C ASP A 113 4.59 12.17 5.06
N VAL A 114 4.87 11.35 6.07
CA VAL A 114 5.90 10.32 5.98
C VAL A 114 5.30 8.99 5.58
N SER A 115 5.85 8.41 4.50
CA SER A 115 5.46 7.09 3.99
C SER A 115 6.54 6.06 4.26
N PHE A 116 6.11 4.88 4.69
CA PHE A 116 6.93 3.67 4.72
C PHE A 116 6.46 2.72 3.64
N ILE A 117 7.40 2.17 2.88
CA ILE A 117 7.15 1.28 1.76
C ILE A 117 7.98 0.02 1.97
N ARG A 118 7.32 -1.13 1.95
CA ARG A 118 7.95 -2.45 2.11
C ARG A 118 7.70 -3.30 0.87
N PRO A 119 8.75 -3.76 0.17
CA PRO A 119 8.61 -4.71 -0.93
C PRO A 119 8.10 -6.07 -0.45
N ILE A 120 7.24 -6.70 -1.26
CA ILE A 120 6.72 -8.04 -1.05
C ILE A 120 7.32 -8.94 -2.13
N PHE A 121 8.02 -9.99 -1.67
CA PHE A 121 8.72 -10.92 -2.55
C PHE A 121 7.99 -12.25 -2.67
N SER A 122 8.06 -12.86 -3.84
CA SER A 122 7.69 -14.25 -4.09
C SER A 122 8.64 -14.84 -5.13
N GLY A 123 9.20 -16.03 -4.87
CA GLY A 123 10.15 -16.66 -5.80
C GLY A 123 11.44 -15.88 -6.05
N GLY A 124 11.81 -14.96 -5.14
CA GLY A 124 12.98 -14.09 -5.31
C GLY A 124 12.72 -12.80 -6.10
N GLU A 125 11.51 -12.59 -6.59
CA GLU A 125 11.11 -11.40 -7.34
C GLU A 125 10.14 -10.54 -6.52
N VAL A 126 10.20 -9.22 -6.72
CA VAL A 126 9.21 -8.29 -6.16
C VAL A 126 7.90 -8.43 -6.93
N ILE A 127 6.82 -8.75 -6.20
CA ILE A 127 5.49 -8.90 -6.79
C ILE A 127 4.54 -7.74 -6.45
N ALA A 128 4.83 -7.02 -5.37
CA ALA A 128 3.98 -5.94 -4.85
C ALA A 128 4.75 -5.12 -3.80
N PHE A 129 4.13 -4.02 -3.36
CA PHE A 129 4.58 -3.21 -2.24
C PHE A 129 3.43 -2.99 -1.25
N ALA A 130 3.73 -3.09 0.05
CA ALA A 130 2.87 -2.58 1.11
C ALA A 130 3.34 -1.18 1.48
N GLN A 131 2.40 -0.25 1.59
CA GLN A 131 2.68 1.13 1.91
C GLN A 131 1.76 1.61 3.03
N ASN A 132 2.33 2.39 3.95
CA ASN A 132 1.56 3.21 4.88
C ASN A 132 2.11 4.63 4.89
N LYS A 133 1.23 5.60 5.07
CA LYS A 133 1.53 7.02 5.12
C LYS A 133 0.88 7.61 6.36
N GLY A 134 1.58 8.44 7.11
CA GLY A 134 1.01 9.11 8.28
C GLY A 134 1.52 10.53 8.44
N HIS A 135 0.62 11.42 8.88
CA HIS A 135 0.98 12.79 9.20
C HIS A 135 1.67 12.86 10.56
N TRP A 136 2.92 13.32 10.55
CA TRP A 136 3.71 13.56 11.75
C TRP A 136 3.55 15.02 12.16
N ALA A 137 3.14 15.26 13.40
CA ALA A 137 2.77 16.60 13.86
C ALA A 137 3.94 17.61 13.93
N ASP A 138 5.18 17.15 13.74
CA ASP A 138 6.39 17.97 13.68
C ASP A 138 7.49 17.14 12.98
N ILE A 139 8.30 17.79 12.13
CA ILE A 139 9.43 17.17 11.41
C ILE A 139 10.78 17.88 11.67
N GLY A 140 10.82 18.76 12.67
CA GLY A 140 12.00 19.55 13.05
C GLY A 140 12.15 20.83 12.23
N GLY A 141 11.03 21.49 11.89
CA GLY A 141 11.01 22.73 11.14
C GLY A 141 11.60 23.93 11.89
N ASN A 142 11.56 25.11 11.27
CA ASN A 142 12.03 26.36 11.89
C ASN A 142 11.10 26.87 13.01
N VAL A 143 9.87 26.35 13.07
CA VAL A 143 8.88 26.57 14.11
C VAL A 143 8.32 25.21 14.55
N PRO A 144 7.84 25.07 15.80
CA PRO A 144 7.17 23.84 16.23
C PRO A 144 5.89 23.59 15.43
N GLY A 145 5.71 22.35 14.96
CA GLY A 145 4.61 21.92 14.08
C GLY A 145 5.04 21.53 12.67
#